data_AF-A0A961WGA0-F1
#
_entry.id   AF-A0A961WGA0-F1
#
_cell.length_a   1.000
_cell.length_b   1.000
_cell.length_c   1.000
_cell.angle_alpha   90.00
_cell.angle_beta   90.00
_cell.angle_gamma   90.00
#
_symmetry.space_group_name_H-M   'P 1'
#
loop_
_entity.id
_entity.type
_entity.pdbx_description
1 polymer ?
#
loop_
_entity_poly.entity_id
_entity_poly.type
_entity_poly.pdbx_seq_one_letter_code
_entity_poly.pdbx_strand_id
1 'polypeptide(L)' 'MAWTDERVELLKKLWSEGLSASQIASRIGGVSRNAVIGKVHR' A
#
# COMPACT_ATOMS: atom_id res chain seq x y z
N MET A 1 -10.02 8.25 -3.69
CA MET A 1 -8.79 8.57 -2.92
C MET A 1 -7.60 8.37 -3.84
N ALA A 2 -6.72 9.36 -3.97
CA ALA A 2 -5.59 9.30 -4.89
C ALA A 2 -4.37 8.62 -4.25
N TRP A 3 -3.60 7.88 -5.04
CA TRP A 3 -2.25 7.45 -4.66
C TRP A 3 -1.31 8.64 -4.85
N THR A 4 -0.99 9.33 -3.76
CA THR A 4 0.08 10.35 -3.76
C THR A 4 1.44 9.66 -3.79
N ASP A 5 2.47 10.38 -4.23
CA ASP A 5 3.84 9.85 -4.26
C ASP A 5 4.30 9.39 -2.87
N GLU A 6 3.97 10.15 -1.83
CA GLU A 6 4.24 9.78 -0.43
C GLU A 6 3.61 8.43 -0.03
N ARG A 7 2.36 8.19 -0.47
CA ARG A 7 1.66 6.93 -0.20
C ARG A 7 2.25 5.78 -1.01
N VAL A 8 2.76 6.05 -2.21
CA VAL A 8 3.46 5.06 -3.04
C VAL A 8 4.82 4.71 -2.44
N GLU A 9 5.59 5.68 -1.95
CA GLU A 9 6.86 5.44 -1.28
C GLU A 9 6.66 4.66 0.03
N LEU A 10 5.64 5.03 0.82
CA LEU A 10 5.26 4.26 2.01
C LEU A 10 4.86 2.83 1.66
N LEU A 11 4.07 2.63 0.59
CA LEU A 11 3.71 1.30 0.09
C LEU A 11 4.97 0.48 -0.24
N LYS A 12 5.90 1.02 -1.03
CA LYS A 12 7.14 0.33 -1.43
C LYS A 12 7.98 -0.06 -0.22
N LYS A 13 8.15 0.86 0.74
CA LYS A 13 8.88 0.60 1.98
C LYS A 13 8.26 -0.57 2.75
N LEU A 14 6.97 -0.49 3.05
CA LEU A 14 6.29 -1.53 3.84
C LEU A 14 6.26 -2.88 3.11
N TRP A 15 6.12 -2.87 1.78
CA TRP A 15 6.20 -4.09 0.96
C TRP A 15 7.60 -4.72 1.03
N SER A 16 8.66 -3.91 0.95
CA SER A 16 10.04 -4.39 1.09
C SER A 16 10.35 -4.93 2.49
N GLU A 17 9.66 -4.45 3.52
CA GLU A 17 9.68 -4.98 4.89
C GLU A 17 8.90 -6.31 5.03
N GLY A 18 8.32 -6.84 3.95
CA GLY A 18 7.61 -8.12 3.93
C GLY A 18 6.19 -8.09 4.48
N LEU A 19 5.60 -6.90 4.63
CA LEU A 19 4.23 -6.80 5.13
C LEU A 19 3.20 -7.31 4.12
N SER A 20 2.14 -7.91 4.65
CA SER A 20 0.96 -8.26 3.86
C SER A 20 0.18 -7.02 3.39
N ALA A 21 -0.54 -7.16 2.28
CA ALA A 21 -1.38 -6.09 1.74
C ALA A 21 -2.45 -5.57 2.72
N SER A 22 -2.97 -6.41 3.62
CA SER A 22 -3.91 -5.98 4.66
C SER A 22 -3.23 -5.12 5.72
N GLN A 23 -2.05 -5.50 6.20
CA GLN A 23 -1.26 -4.69 7.14
C GLN A 23 -0.88 -3.34 6.52
N ILE A 24 -0.47 -3.34 5.25
CA ILE A 24 -0.15 -2.12 4.51
C ILE A 24 -1.38 -1.22 4.37
N ALA A 25 -2.54 -1.78 4.02
CA ALA A 25 -3.78 -1.02 3.92
C ALA A 25 -4.15 -0.34 5.25
N SER A 26 -4.00 -1.05 6.37
CA SER A 26 -4.20 -0.49 7.71
C SER A 26 -3.23 0.64 8.04
N ARG A 27 -1.95 0.54 7.65
CA ARG A 27 -0.94 1.58 7.90
C ARG A 27 -1.09 2.82 7.01
N ILE A 28 -1.42 2.62 5.74
CA ILE A 28 -1.62 3.72 4.79
C ILE A 28 -2.94 4.45 5.06
N GLY A 29 -3.97 3.73 5.52
CA GLY A 29 -5.30 4.27 5.83
C GLY A 29 -6.07 4.71 4.58
N GLY A 30 -7.40 4.57 4.59
CA GLY A 30 -8.24 5.01 3.47
C GLY A 30 -8.06 4.23 2.16
N VAL A 31 -7.38 3.08 2.19
CA VAL A 31 -7.27 2.14 1.06
C VAL A 31 -7.60 0.73 1.54
N SER A 32 -8.14 -0.09 0.63
CA SER A 32 -8.43 -1.49 0.93
C SER A 32 -7.23 -2.38 0.62
N ARG A 33 -7.21 -3.60 1.17
CA ARG A 33 -6.25 -4.66 0.81
C ARG A 33 -6.17 -4.85 -0.71
N ASN A 34 -7.31 -4.87 -1.40
CA ASN A 34 -7.36 -5.08 -2.85
C ASN A 34 -6.78 -3.89 -3.62
N ALA A 35 -6.96 -2.66 -3.12
CA ALA A 35 -6.33 -1.49 -3.72
C ALA A 35 -4.80 -1.56 -3.63
N VAL A 36 -4.26 -2.07 -2.51
CA VAL A 36 -2.82 -2.31 -2.32
C VAL A 36 -2.30 -3.38 -3.29
N ILE A 37 -2.94 -4.55 -3.35
CA ILE A 37 -2.56 -5.64 -4.28
C ILE A 37 -2.55 -5.11 -5.71
N GLY A 38 -3.63 -4.44 -6.11
CA GLY A 38 -3.72 -3.85 -7.43
C GLY A 38 -2.60 -2.83 -7.68
N LYS A 39 -2.19 -2.04 -6.69
CA LYS A 39 -1.14 -1.03 -6.90
C LYS A 39 0.27 -1.64 -7.01
N VAL A 40 0.52 -2.79 -6.39
CA VAL A 40 1.82 -3.49 -6.43
C VAL A 40 2.03 -4.24 -7.75
N HIS A 41 0.97 -4.83 -8.31
CA HIS A 41 1.05 -5.64 -9.52
C HIS A 41 0.74 -4.89 -10.84
N ARG A 42 0.55 -3.57 -10.77
CA ARG A 42 0.26 -2.71 -11.93
C ARG A 42 1.45 -1.84 -12.27
#